data_AF-A0A950K8U6-F1
#
_entry.id   AF-A0A950K8U6-F1
#
_cell.length_a   1.000
_cell.length_b   1.000
_cell.length_c   1.000
_cell.angle_alpha   90.00
_cell.angle_beta   90.00
_cell.angle_gamma   90.00
#
_symmetry.space_group_name_H-M   'P 1'
#
loop_
_entity.id
_entity.type
_entity.pdbx_description
1 polymer ?
#
loop_
_entity_poly.entity_id
_entity_poly.type
_entity_poly.pdbx_seq_one_letter_code
_entity_poly.pdbx_strand_id
1 'polypeptide(L)' 'YAAAVEGKKYDSVLHVSGSRKRHYALTNEKEYFAEATEAWLGTNDFYPFVRAELREVDPAVCAVLREVWGE' A
#
# COMPACT_ATOMS: atom_id res chain seq x y z
N TYR A 1 -6.90 -5.77 -3.52
CA TYR A 1 -7.28 -6.26 -2.18
C TYR A 1 -7.15 -7.77 -2.02
N ALA A 2 -8.00 -8.63 -2.62
CA ALA A 2 -7.95 -10.09 -2.39
C ALA A 2 -6.56 -10.72 -2.64
N ALA A 3 -5.92 -10.40 -3.78
CA ALA A 3 -4.56 -10.84 -4.09
C ALA A 3 -3.50 -10.32 -3.10
N ALA A 4 -3.72 -9.14 -2.51
CA ALA A 4 -2.83 -8.57 -1.51
C ALA A 4 -2.94 -9.29 -0.15
N VAL A 5 -4.15 -9.73 0.21
CA VAL A 5 -4.42 -10.55 1.38
C VAL A 5 -3.81 -11.95 1.20
N GLU A 6 -4.07 -12.59 0.06
CA GLU A 6 -3.56 -13.94 -0.24
C GLU A 6 -2.03 -13.97 -0.33
N GLY A 7 -1.43 -12.95 -0.94
CA GLY A 7 0.02 -12.84 -1.08
C GLY A 7 0.77 -12.51 0.21
N LYS A 8 0.08 -12.20 1.32
CA LYS A 8 0.65 -11.88 2.65
C LYS A 8 1.72 -10.78 2.68
N LYS A 9 1.88 -10.02 1.60
CA LYS A 9 2.88 -8.94 1.45
C LYS A 9 2.73 -7.82 2.48
N TYR A 10 1.56 -7.71 3.10
CA TYR A 10 1.21 -6.69 4.07
C TYR A 10 1.03 -7.21 5.51
N ASP A 11 1.28 -8.50 5.77
CA ASP A 11 1.04 -9.12 7.09
C ASP A 11 2.00 -8.62 8.17
N SER A 12 3.22 -8.25 7.78
CA SER A 12 4.22 -7.67 8.66
C SER A 12 5.11 -6.73 7.85
N VAL A 13 4.86 -5.42 7.95
CA VAL A 13 5.59 -4.36 7.24
C VAL A 13 6.19 -3.38 8.23
N LEU A 14 7.20 -2.62 7.79
CA LEU A 14 7.77 -1.57 8.63
C LEU A 14 6.74 -0.44 8.80
N HIS A 15 6.56 0.03 10.03
CA HIS A 15 5.80 1.24 10.33
C HIS A 15 6.77 2.35 10.73
N VAL A 16 6.41 3.62 10.54
CA VAL A 16 7.24 4.81 10.81
C VAL A 16 7.80 4.86 12.24
N SER A 17 7.13 4.21 13.18
CA SER A 17 7.64 4.04 14.56
C SER A 17 8.85 3.09 14.68
N GLY A 18 9.37 2.54 13.58
CA GLY A 18 10.51 1.61 13.53
C GLY A 18 10.17 0.16 13.88
N SER A 19 8.91 -0.15 14.21
CA SER A 19 8.47 -1.52 14.50
C SER A 19 7.76 -2.14 13.30
N ARG A 20 7.78 -3.48 13.21
CA ARG A 20 6.98 -4.19 12.20
C ARG A 20 5.57 -4.45 12.71
N LYS A 21 4.58 -4.18 11.88
CA LYS A 21 3.16 -4.33 12.19
C LYS A 21 2.40 -4.88 10.99
N ARG A 22 1.21 -5.44 11.23
CA ARG A 22 0.27 -5.74 10.15
C ARG A 22 -0.20 -4.41 9.54
N HIS A 23 -0.13 -4.30 8.21
CA HIS A 23 -0.50 -3.06 7.53
C HIS A 23 -2.00 -2.78 7.68
N TYR A 24 -2.35 -1.51 7.89
CA TYR A 24 -3.74 -1.09 8.01
C TYR A 24 -4.58 -1.37 6.74
N ALA A 25 -3.93 -1.41 5.58
CA ALA A 25 -4.49 -1.80 4.28
C ALA A 25 -5.17 -3.19 4.26
N LEU A 26 -4.90 -4.07 5.24
CA LEU A 26 -5.54 -5.38 5.36
C LEU A 26 -6.87 -5.37 6.13
N THR A 27 -7.37 -4.19 6.51
CA THR A 27 -8.64 -4.05 7.25
C THR A 27 -9.85 -4.24 6.35
N ASN A 28 -9.88 -3.57 5.19
CA ASN A 28 -10.90 -3.71 4.15
C ASN A 28 -10.38 -3.10 2.83
N GLU A 29 -11.15 -3.24 1.75
CA GLU A 29 -10.78 -2.73 0.42
C GLU A 29 -10.70 -1.20 0.33
N LYS A 30 -11.41 -0.46 1.19
CA LYS A 30 -11.36 1.01 1.25
C LYS A 30 -10.05 1.48 1.88
N GLU A 31 -9.64 0.87 3.00
CA GLU A 31 -8.34 1.16 3.62
C GLU A 31 -7.20 0.77 2.69
N TYR A 32 -7.30 -0.38 2.01
CA TYR A 32 -6.32 -0.76 1.00
C TYR A 32 -6.12 0.32 -0.08
N PHE A 33 -7.22 0.88 -0.58
CA PHE A 33 -7.16 1.95 -1.57
C PHE A 33 -6.63 3.27 -0.99
N ALA A 34 -7.06 3.63 0.23
CA ALA A 34 -6.63 4.85 0.91
C ALA A 34 -5.12 4.84 1.19
N GLU A 35 -4.61 3.76 1.79
CA GLU A 35 -3.20 3.55 2.11
C GLU A 35 -2.32 3.56 0.84
N ALA A 36 -2.77 2.87 -0.21
CA ALA A 36 -2.05 2.89 -1.49
C ALA A 36 -2.07 4.28 -2.14
N THR A 37 -3.16 5.04 -1.97
CA THR A 37 -3.25 6.44 -2.43
C THR A 37 -2.29 7.34 -1.67
N GLU A 38 -2.14 7.15 -0.36
CA GLU A 38 -1.19 7.91 0.46
C GLU A 38 0.26 7.69 0.01
N ALA A 39 0.65 6.43 -0.22
CA ALA A 39 1.97 6.09 -0.75
C ALA A 39 2.17 6.61 -2.19
N TRP A 40 1.09 6.71 -2.97
CA TRP A 40 1.14 7.18 -4.37
C TRP A 40 1.29 8.70 -4.49
N LEU A 41 0.53 9.46 -3.72
CA LEU A 41 0.50 10.93 -3.77
C LEU A 41 1.52 11.58 -2.82
N GLY A 42 2.00 10.86 -1.81
CA GLY A 42 2.87 11.40 -0.77
C GLY A 42 3.75 10.34 -0.11
N THR A 43 3.67 10.27 1.22
CA THR A 43 4.43 9.33 2.04
C THR A 43 3.52 8.69 3.06
N ASN A 44 3.37 7.37 2.98
CA ASN A 44 2.59 6.55 3.92
C ASN A 44 3.39 6.32 5.22
N ASP A 45 2.71 6.01 6.32
CA ASP A 45 3.29 5.63 7.61
C ASP A 45 3.59 4.12 7.75
N PHE A 46 3.06 3.29 6.84
CA PHE A 46 3.40 1.89 6.63
C PHE A 46 4.14 1.69 5.31
N TYR A 47 5.08 0.73 5.30
CA TYR A 47 5.72 0.30 4.05
C TYR A 47 4.72 -0.45 3.16
N PRO A 48 4.62 -0.14 1.85
CA PRO A 48 5.46 0.78 1.09
C PRO A 48 5.15 2.26 1.38
N PHE A 49 6.20 3.02 1.72
CA PHE A 49 6.07 4.39 2.15
C PHE A 49 5.88 5.34 0.96
N VAL A 50 6.50 5.04 -0.18
CA VAL A 50 6.51 5.94 -1.34
C VAL A 50 6.13 5.22 -2.63
N ARG A 51 5.75 6.01 -3.65
CA ARG A 51 5.29 5.54 -4.95
C ARG A 51 6.23 4.54 -5.62
N ALA A 52 7.54 4.73 -5.48
CA ALA A 52 8.54 3.82 -6.06
C ALA A 52 8.48 2.42 -5.41
N GLU A 53 8.38 2.36 -4.09
CA GLU A 53 8.26 1.10 -3.34
C GLU A 53 6.91 0.43 -3.62
N LEU A 54 5.84 1.22 -3.68
CA LEU A 54 4.51 0.71 -4.01
C LEU A 54 4.48 0.04 -5.39
N ARG A 55 5.20 0.58 -6.38
CA ARG A 55 5.30 0.00 -7.72
C ARG A 55 6.00 -1.37 -7.72
N GLU A 56 7.00 -1.56 -6.88
CA GLU A 56 7.71 -2.85 -6.74
C GLU A 56 6.85 -3.89 -6.01
N VAL A 57 6.16 -3.47 -4.94
CA VAL A 57 5.39 -4.38 -4.06
C VAL A 57 4.01 -4.70 -4.62
N ASP A 58 3.38 -3.74 -5.28
CA ASP A 58 2.01 -3.85 -5.79
C ASP A 58 1.79 -3.09 -7.10
N PRO A 59 2.39 -3.56 -8.21
CA PRO A 59 2.21 -2.92 -9.51
C PRO A 59 0.74 -2.90 -9.96
N ALA A 60 -0.08 -3.85 -9.50
CA ALA A 60 -1.50 -3.92 -9.82
C ALA A 60 -2.28 -2.73 -9.23
N VAL A 61 -2.06 -2.37 -7.96
CA VAL A 61 -2.72 -1.19 -7.39
C VAL A 61 -2.20 0.10 -8.00
N CYS A 62 -0.93 0.15 -8.39
CA CYS A 62 -0.38 1.30 -9.13
C CYS A 62 -1.06 1.53 -10.47
N ALA A 63 -1.46 0.47 -11.19
CA ALA A 63 -2.23 0.60 -12.42
C ALA A 63 -3.58 1.28 -12.17
N VAL A 64 -4.30 0.85 -11.13
CA VAL A 64 -5.58 1.45 -10.71
C VAL A 64 -5.39 2.91 -10.30
N LEU A 65 -4.37 3.21 -9.48
CA LEU A 65 -4.13 4.58 -9.00
C LEU A 65 -3.75 5.54 -10.12
N ARG A 66 -3.05 5.06 -11.17
CA ARG A 66 -2.76 5.85 -12.37
C ARG A 66 -4.04 6.17 -13.14
N GLU A 67 -4.99 5.25 -13.24
CA GLU A 67 -6.29 5.53 -13.88
C GLU A 67 -7.13 6.55 -13.10
N VAL A 68 -7.11 6.48 -11.76
CA VAL A 68 -7.91 7.35 -10.91
C VAL A 68 -7.31 8.75 -10.76
N TRP A 69 -6.00 8.84 -10.48
CA TRP A 69 -5.33 10.09 -10.13
C TRP A 69 -4.50 10.70 -11.26
N GLY A 70 -4.32 9.98 -12.37
CA GLY A 70 -3.45 10.40 -13.46
C GLY A 70 -1.97 10.12 -13.19
N GLU A 71 -1.12 10.69 -14.03
CA GLU A 71 0.34 10.56 -13.93
C GLU A 71 1.01 11.80 -13.36
#